data_AF-A0A6P1U956-F1
#
_entry.id   AF-A0A6P1U956-F1
#
_cell.length_a   1.000
_cell.length_b   1.000
_cell.length_c   1.000
_cell.angle_alpha   90.00
_cell.angle_beta   90.00
_cell.angle_gamma   90.00
#
_symmetry.space_group_name_H-M   'P 1'
#
loop_
_entity.id
_entity.type
_entity.pdbx_description
1 polymer ?
#
loop_
_entity_poly.entity_id
_entity_poly.type
_entity_poly.pdbx_seq_one_letter_code
_entity_poly.pdbx_strand_id
1 'polypeptide(L)' 'MSVDWHDLLRALGLVMVIEGIMPFAAPMRWRQTLFTLAQYESRTLRIIGAVSLAAGATLLNVL' A
#
# COMPACT_ATOMS: atom_id res chain seq x y z
N MET A 1 -22.40 -11.68 -6.62
CA MET A 1 -21.75 -10.37 -6.83
C MET A 1 -21.01 -10.42 -8.16
N SER A 2 -21.51 -9.74 -9.18
CA SER A 2 -20.76 -9.57 -10.44
C SER A 2 -19.72 -8.48 -10.20
N VAL A 3 -18.43 -8.85 -10.20
CA VAL A 3 -17.35 -7.87 -10.13
C VAL A 3 -17.41 -7.05 -11.42
N ASP A 4 -17.74 -5.76 -11.32
CA ASP A 4 -17.69 -4.87 -12.46
C ASP A 4 -16.23 -4.53 -12.75
N TRP A 5 -15.77 -4.88 -13.94
CA TRP A 5 -14.39 -4.66 -14.36
C TRP A 5 -14.03 -3.17 -14.37
N HIS A 6 -15.02 -2.30 -14.58
CA HIS A 6 -14.85 -0.87 -14.53
C HIS A 6 -14.57 -0.35 -13.11
N ASP A 7 -15.21 -0.94 -12.10
CA ASP A 7 -14.95 -0.57 -10.70
C ASP A 7 -13.58 -1.05 -10.23
N LEU A 8 -13.13 -2.22 -10.70
CA LEU A 8 -11.76 -2.68 -10.45
C LEU A 8 -10.72 -1.71 -11.03
N LEU A 9 -10.92 -1.26 -12.28
CA LEU A 9 -10.01 -0.30 -12.93
C LEU A 9 -10.01 1.06 -12.20
N ARG A 10 -11.16 1.51 -11.69
CA ARG A 10 -11.25 2.72 -10.86
C ARG A 10 -10.52 2.58 -9.54
N ALA A 11 -10.73 1.46 -8.84
CA ALA A 11 -10.03 1.17 -7.59
C ALA A 11 -8.51 1.11 -7.81
N LEU A 12 -8.07 0.48 -8.90
CA LEU A 12 -6.65 0.44 -9.28
C LEU A 12 -6.12 1.84 -9.59
N GLY A 13 -6.86 2.66 -10.33
CA GLY A 13 -6.51 4.06 -10.60
C GLY A 13 -6.34 4.88 -9.32
N LEU A 14 -7.23 4.70 -8.34
CA LEU A 14 -7.12 5.35 -7.04
C LEU A 14 -5.85 4.93 -6.29
N VAL A 15 -5.53 3.63 -6.27
CA VAL A 15 -4.29 3.13 -5.65
C VAL A 15 -3.06 3.75 -6.31
N MET A 16 -3.03 3.83 -7.65
CA MET A 16 -1.92 4.47 -8.37
C MET A 16 -1.78 5.97 -8.05
N VAL A 17 -2.90 6.70 -7.95
CA VAL A 17 -2.88 8.10 -7.53
C VAL A 17 -2.34 8.24 -6.11
N ILE A 18 -2.84 7.43 -5.17
CA ILE A 18 -2.40 7.47 -3.76
C ILE A 18 -0.91 7.13 -3.63
N GLU A 19 -0.46 6.05 -4.25
CA GLU A 19 0.95 5.64 -4.30
C GLU A 19 1.83 6.70 -4.97
N GLY A 20 1.31 7.40 -5.98
CA GLY A 20 2.02 8.43 -6.73
C GLY A 20 2.14 9.79 -6.01
N ILE A 21 1.26 10.10 -5.05
CA ILE A 21 1.27 11.40 -4.35
C ILE A 21 2.59 11.61 -3.59
N MET A 22 3.03 10.63 -2.80
CA MET A 22 4.26 10.73 -2.00
C MET A 22 5.53 10.94 -2.84
N PRO A 23 5.83 10.12 -3.87
CA PRO A 23 6.99 10.32 -4.72
C PRO A 23 6.91 11.61 -5.55
N PHE A 24 5.72 12.08 -5.94
CA PHE A 24 5.56 13.31 -6.70
C PHE A 24 5.69 14.56 -5.82
N ALA A 25 4.99 14.61 -4.69
CA ALA A 25 4.93 15.78 -3.82
C ALA A 25 6.20 15.98 -2.97
N ALA A 26 6.84 14.88 -2.52
CA ALA A 26 7.99 14.96 -1.63
C ALA A 26 9.04 13.85 -1.92
N PRO A 27 9.69 13.87 -3.10
CA PRO A 27 10.58 12.79 -3.55
C PRO A 27 11.79 12.54 -2.62
N MET A 28 12.31 13.59 -1.96
CA MET A 28 13.43 13.45 -1.01
C MET A 28 13.01 12.74 0.28
N ARG A 29 11.86 13.12 0.85
CA ARG A 29 11.31 12.49 2.05
C ARG A 29 10.96 11.03 1.76
N TRP A 30 10.31 10.77 0.63
CA TRP A 30 9.98 9.42 0.17
C TRP A 30 11.22 8.53 0.07
N ARG A 31 12.30 9.00 -0.58
CA ARG A 31 13.57 8.27 -0.64
C ARG A 31 14.14 7.97 0.74
N GLN A 32 14.11 8.93 1.66
CA GLN A 32 14.65 8.71 3.00
C GLN A 32 13.83 7.66 3.78
N THR A 33 12.49 7.70 3.68
CA THR A 33 11.63 6.66 4.26
C THR A 33 11.94 5.29 3.69
N LEU A 34 12.10 5.16 2.37
CA LEU A 34 12.48 3.90 1.72
C LEU A 34 13.84 3.40 2.18
N PHE A 35 14.85 4.28 2.33
CA PHE A 35 16.16 3.90 2.85
C PHE A 35 16.10 3.43 4.31
N THR A 36 15.30 4.10 5.16
CA THR A 36 15.08 3.64 6.54
C THR A 36 14.40 2.28 6.55
N LEU A 37 13.40 2.06 5.69
CA LEU A 37 12.73 0.77 5.56
C LEU A 37 13.68 -0.33 5.08
N ALA A 38 14.58 -0.01 4.15
CA ALA A 38 15.58 -0.95 3.63
C ALA A 38 16.63 -1.35 4.68
N GLN A 39 16.82 -0.56 5.74
CA GLN A 39 17.70 -0.91 6.86
C GLN A 39 17.03 -1.87 7.86
N TYR A 40 15.72 -2.05 7.82
CA TYR A 40 15.05 -3.02 8.69
C TYR A 40 15.36 -4.45 8.27
N GLU A 41 15.47 -5.32 9.28
CA GLU A 41 15.64 -6.75 9.06
C GLU A 41 14.44 -7.34 8.29
N SER A 42 14.71 -8.28 7.39
CA SER A 42 13.70 -8.97 6.57
C SER A 42 12.55 -9.55 7.40
N ARG A 43 12.80 -9.96 8.65
CA ARG A 43 11.76 -10.46 9.57
C ARG A 43 10.77 -9.37 9.97
N THR A 44 11.26 -8.19 10.31
CA THR A 44 10.42 -7.03 10.69
C THR A 44 9.57 -6.59 9.51
N LEU A 45 10.13 -6.49 8.31
CA LEU A 45 9.38 -6.14 7.10
C LEU A 45 8.27 -7.16 6.80
N ARG A 46 8.53 -8.45 6.98
CA ARG A 46 7.51 -9.51 6.83
C ARG A 46 6.39 -9.39 7.84
N ILE A 47 6.69 -9.08 9.11
CA ILE A 47 5.66 -8.91 10.15
C ILE A 47 4.80 -7.69 9.84
N ILE A 48 5.41 -6.55 9.50
CA ILE A 48 4.67 -5.34 9.11
C ILE A 48 3.76 -5.64 7.91
N GLY A 49 4.29 -6.33 6.90
CA GLY A 49 3.51 -6.77 5.74
C GLY A 49 2.35 -7.71 6.13
N ALA A 50 2.60 -8.70 7.00
CA ALA A 50 1.58 -9.64 7.46
C ALA A 50 0.46 -8.94 8.25
N VAL A 51 0.80 -7.99 9.12
CA VAL A 51 -0.17 -7.19 9.88
C VAL A 51 -0.99 -6.31 8.94
N SER A 52 -0.35 -5.67 7.95
CA SER A 52 -1.04 -4.86 6.94
C SER A 52 -2.01 -5.69 6.09
N LEU A 53 -1.56 -6.86 5.62
CA LEU A 53 -2.39 -7.81 4.89
C LEU A 53 -3.58 -8.30 5.72
N ALA A 54 -3.34 -8.66 6.99
CA ALA A 54 -4.39 -9.10 7.90
C ALA A 54 -5.40 -7.98 8.16
N ALA A 55 -4.95 -6.77 8.47
CA ALA A 55 -5.80 -5.61 8.69
C ALA A 55 -6.65 -5.29 7.44
N GLY A 56 -6.04 -5.30 6.25
CA GLY A 56 -6.76 -5.10 4.99
C GLY A 56 -7.80 -6.19 4.72
N ALA A 57 -7.45 -7.46 4.97
CA ALA A 57 -8.38 -8.57 4.82
C ALA A 57 -9.54 -8.49 5.82
N THR A 58 -9.29 -8.08 7.06
CA THR A 58 -10.35 -7.84 8.05
C THR A 58 -11.24 -6.68 7.62
N LEU A 59 -10.67 -5.57 7.15
CA LEU A 59 -11.44 -4.42 6.69
C LEU A 59 -12.37 -4.79 5.53
N LEU A 60 -11.87 -5.54 4.55
CA LEU A 60 -12.65 -6.00 3.38
C LEU A 60 -13.75 -7.02 3.72
N ASN A 61 -13.62 -7.78 4.81
CA ASN A 61 -14.62 -8.77 5.23
C ASN A 61 -15.63 -8.21 6.23
N VAL A 62 -15.26 -7.18 7.00
CA VAL A 62 -16.12 -6.57 8.03
C VAL A 62 -16.93 -5.39 7.47
N LEU A 63 -16.39 -4.66 6.49
CA LEU A 63 -17.05 -3.53 5.83
C LEU A 63 -17.71 -3.97 4.52
#